data_AF-A0A0Q3WRD5-F1
#
_entry.id   AF-A0A0Q3WRD5-F1
#
_cell.length_a   1.000
_cell.length_b   1.000
_cell.length_c   1.000
_cell.angle_alpha   90.00
_cell.angle_beta   90.00
_cell.angle_gamma   90.00
#
_symmetry.space_group_name_H-M   'P 1'
#
loop_
_entity.id
_entity.type
_entity.pdbx_description
1 polymer ?
#
loop_
_entity_poly.entity_id
_entity_poly.type
_entity_poly.pdbx_seq_one_letter_code
_entity_poly.pdbx_strand_id
1 'polypeptide(L)' 'MQLQKRPKLNIHRSKMEILLDIICLLIIIGNVIYIIIMYPCLPNRIPIHFNGNDVADGWGNKAFV' A
#
# COMPACT_ATOMS: atom_id res chain seq x y z
N MET A 1 -14.77 -8.27 36.06
CA MET A 1 -14.01 -8.92 34.96
C MET A 1 -12.55 -8.99 35.39
N GLN A 2 -12.02 -10.18 35.71
CA GLN A 2 -10.64 -10.31 36.23
C GLN A 2 -9.64 -10.41 35.06
N LEU A 3 -8.59 -9.59 35.08
CA LEU A 3 -7.50 -9.65 34.10
C LEU A 3 -6.60 -10.84 34.41
N GLN A 4 -6.80 -11.96 33.71
CA GLN A 4 -5.93 -13.13 33.85
C GLN A 4 -4.48 -12.76 33.46
N LYS A 5 -3.52 -13.01 34.37
CA LYS A 5 -2.09 -12.80 34.11
C LYS A 5 -1.60 -13.85 33.12
N ARG A 6 -1.42 -13.44 31.85
CA ARG A 6 -0.83 -14.29 30.81
C ARG A 6 0.69 -14.39 30.98
N PRO A 7 1.29 -15.57 30.79
CA PRO A 7 2.74 -15.73 30.83
C PRO A 7 3.39 -14.95 29.67
N LYS A 8 4.51 -14.26 29.95
CA LYS A 8 5.30 -13.57 28.93
C LYS A 8 6.23 -14.56 28.25
N LEU A 9 5.96 -14.87 26.98
CA LEU A 9 6.83 -15.70 26.14
C LEU A 9 7.96 -14.84 25.58
N ASN A 10 9.21 -15.27 25.81
CA ASN A 10 10.39 -14.61 25.30
C ASN A 10 10.86 -15.36 24.05
N ILE A 11 10.29 -15.01 22.90
CA ILE A 11 10.59 -15.67 21.62
C ILE A 11 11.72 -14.89 20.95
N HIS A 12 12.86 -15.56 20.76
CA HIS A 12 13.99 -14.97 20.07
C HIS A 12 13.68 -14.86 18.58
N ARG A 13 13.92 -13.69 17.98
CA ARG A 13 13.75 -13.53 16.54
C ARG A 13 14.82 -14.29 15.80
N SER A 14 14.42 -15.07 14.81
CA SER A 14 15.33 -15.72 13.88
C SER A 14 15.92 -14.69 12.91
N LYS A 15 17.11 -15.00 12.37
CA LYS A 15 17.75 -14.17 11.35
C LYS A 15 16.87 -14.02 10.09
N MET A 16 16.07 -15.05 9.77
CA MET A 16 15.16 -15.03 8.63
C MET A 16 14.00 -14.06 8.84
N GLU A 17 13.41 -14.01 10.04
CA GLU A 17 12.37 -13.03 10.35
C GLU A 17 12.90 -11.60 10.23
N ILE A 18 14.09 -11.33 10.76
CA ILE A 18 14.72 -10.00 10.64
C ILE A 18 14.99 -9.64 9.18
N LEU A 19 15.47 -10.59 8.38
CA LEU A 19 15.70 -10.37 6.94
C LEU A 19 14.39 -10.05 6.21
N LEU A 20 13.32 -10.81 6.48
CA LEU A 20 12.01 -10.59 5.88
C LEU A 20 11.40 -9.25 6.30
N ASP A 21 11.53 -8.87 7.58
CA ASP A 21 11.11 -7.56 8.07
C ASP A 21 11.79 -6.42 7.31
N ILE A 22 13.11 -6.53 7.07
CA ILE A 22 13.88 -5.54 6.30
C ILE A 22 13.41 -5.49 4.84
N ILE A 23 13.22 -6.64 4.19
CA ILE A 23 12.74 -6.70 2.80
C ILE A 23 11.35 -6.07 2.70
N CYS A 24 10.43 -6.40 3.61
CA CYS A 24 9.10 -5.81 3.66
C CYS A 24 9.17 -4.29 3.84
N LEU A 25 10.01 -3.81 4.76
CA LEU A 25 10.20 -2.38 4.96
C LEU A 25 10.72 -1.67 3.71
N LEU A 26 11.71 -2.26 3.03
CA LEU A 26 12.25 -1.73 1.78
C LEU A 26 11.20 -1.69 0.67
N ILE A 27 10.35 -2.72 0.56
CA ILE A 27 9.25 -2.74 -0.42
C ILE A 27 8.24 -1.64 -0.12
N ILE A 28 7.86 -1.44 1.14
CA ILE A 28 6.92 -0.38 1.54
C ILE A 28 7.49 0.99 1.18
N ILE A 29 8.75 1.26 1.56
CA ILE A 29 9.44 2.51 1.23
C ILE A 29 9.55 2.69 -0.29
N GLY A 30 9.90 1.63 -1.01
CA GLY A 30 9.97 1.61 -2.47
C GLY A 30 8.64 1.97 -3.13
N ASN A 31 7.52 1.46 -2.63
CA ASN A 31 6.19 1.83 -3.12
C ASN A 31 5.88 3.30 -2.90
N VAL A 32 6.20 3.86 -1.73
CA VAL A 32 6.02 5.30 -1.46
C VAL A 32 6.84 6.14 -2.43
N ILE A 33 8.12 5.80 -2.63
CA ILE A 33 9.00 6.49 -3.58
C ILE A 33 8.46 6.37 -5.01
N TYR A 34 8.06 5.17 -5.42
CA TYR A 34 7.49 4.92 -6.73
C TYR A 34 6.26 5.78 -7.00
N ILE A 35 5.33 5.86 -6.05
CA ILE A 35 4.14 6.72 -6.14
C ILE A 35 4.57 8.18 -6.31
N ILE A 36 5.50 8.69 -5.48
CA ILE A 36 5.97 10.08 -5.58
C ILE A 36 6.56 10.38 -6.96
N ILE A 37 7.33 9.45 -7.53
CA ILE A 37 7.96 9.61 -8.85
C ILE A 37 6.94 9.53 -9.99
N MET A 38 5.96 8.61 -9.90
CA MET A 38 5.04 8.34 -10.99
C MET A 38 3.78 9.21 -10.96
N TYR A 39 3.38 9.73 -9.81
CA TYR A 39 2.19 10.56 -9.66
C TYR A 39 2.17 11.80 -10.59
N PRO A 40 3.29 12.52 -10.81
CA PRO A 40 3.33 13.62 -11.78
C PRO A 40 3.04 13.18 -13.22
N CYS A 41 3.42 11.95 -13.59
CA CYS A 41 3.23 11.37 -14.92
C CYS A 41 1.76 11.00 -15.21
N LEU A 42 0.90 10.94 -14.19
CA LEU A 42 -0.53 10.69 -14.41
C LEU A 42 -1.17 11.85 -15.18
N PRO A 43 -2.06 11.55 -16.15
CA PRO A 43 -2.82 12.56 -16.85
C PRO A 43 -3.74 13.30 -15.88
N ASN A 44 -4.02 14.58 -16.16
CA ASN A 44 -4.92 15.38 -15.32
C ASN A 44 -6.36 14.84 -15.32
N ARG A 45 -6.76 14.07 -16.34
CA ARG A 45 -8.03 13.34 -16.40
C ARG A 45 -7.78 11.84 -16.50
N ILE A 46 -8.44 11.08 -15.62
CA ILE A 46 -8.34 9.63 -15.51
C ILE A 46 -9.76 9.06 -15.67
N PRO A 47 -9.96 8.02 -16.49
CA PRO A 47 -11.26 7.37 -16.61
C PRO A 47 -11.60 6.66 -15.28
N ILE A 48 -12.79 6.93 -14.75
CA ILE A 48 -13.29 6.36 -13.49
C ILE A 48 -14.57 5.53 -13.69
N HIS A 49 -15.19 5.63 -14.87
CA HIS A 49 -16.36 4.86 -15.24
C HIS A 49 -16.30 4.57 -16.76
N PHE A 50 -16.69 3.35 -17.12
CA PHE A 50 -16.79 2.88 -18.50
C PHE A 50 -18.23 2.42 -18.74
N ASN A 51 -18.79 2.80 -19.88
CA ASN A 51 -20.12 2.37 -20.27
C ASN A 51 -20.14 0.90 -20.76
N GLY A 52 -21.32 0.40 -21.12
CA GLY A 52 -21.50 -0.97 -21.63
C GLY A 52 -20.84 -1.26 -22.99
N ASN A 53 -20.19 -0.28 -23.61
CA ASN A 53 -19.38 -0.44 -24.83
C ASN A 53 -17.87 -0.28 -24.54
N ASP A 54 -17.45 -0.37 -23.28
CA ASP A 54 -16.06 -0.18 -22.81
C ASP A 54 -15.46 1.21 -23.13
N VAL A 55 -16.32 2.20 -23.40
CA VAL A 55 -15.89 3.59 -23.62
C VAL A 55 -15.95 4.34 -22.31
N ALA A 56 -14.85 5.01 -21.96
CA ALA A 56 -14.81 5.89 -20.79
C ALA A 56 -15.77 7.07 -20.95
N ASP A 57 -16.83 7.09 -20.14
CA ASP A 57 -17.85 8.14 -20.09
C ASP A 57 -17.86 8.89 -18.75
N GLY A 58 -17.13 8.40 -17.74
CA GLY A 58 -16.84 9.14 -16.50
C GLY A 58 -15.35 9.43 -16.33
N TRP A 59 -15.03 10.68 -15.99
CA TRP A 59 -13.65 11.16 -15.85
C TRP A 59 -13.44 11.90 -14.53
N GLY A 60 -12.41 11.51 -13.79
CA GLY A 60 -11.97 12.18 -12.57
C GLY A 60 -10.69 12.98 -12.79
N ASN A 61 -10.42 13.94 -11.91
CA ASN A 61 -9.15 14.68 -11.89
C ASN A 61 -8.16 13.96 -10.99
N LYS A 62 -6.90 13.77 -11.40
CA LYS A 62 -5.90 13.05 -10.60
C LYS A 62 -5.74 13.53 -9.14
N ALA A 63 -6.09 14.79 -8.85
CA ALA A 63 -6.07 15.33 -7.49
C ALA A 63 -7.26 14.90 -6.60
N PHE A 64 -8.35 14.41 -7.21
CA PHE A 64 -9.63 14.13 -6.56
C PHE A 64 -10.23 12.76 -6.95
N VAL A 65 -9.49 11.94 -7.70
CA VAL A 65 -9.82 10.54 -7.99
C VAL A 65 -9.58 9.69 -6.75
#